data_AF-A0A1Q3AWA3-F1
#
_entry.id   AF-A0A1Q3AWA3-F1
#
_cell.length_a   1.000
_cell.length_b   1.000
_cell.length_c   1.000
_cell.angle_alpha   90.00
_cell.angle_beta   90.00
_cell.angle_gamma   90.00
#
_symmetry.space_group_name_H-M   'P 1'
#
loop_
_entity.id
_entity.type
_entity.pdbx_description
1 polymer ?
#
loop_
_entity_poly.entity_id
_entity_poly.type
_entity_poly.pdbx_seq_one_letter_code
_entity_poly.pdbx_strand_id
1 'polypeptide(L)'
;YVCSVHVYSSRDYFDTIQECKAGVVSLGDRSTCDVIGTRTVKIKMFDGVVCTLGVVMYVSKIHENYVSVSQFDSRNCRSTVDGGVIKIISGYMVLVKGRKYRKLYLLDGS
;
A
#
# COMPACT_ATOMS: atom_id res chain seq x y z
N TYR A 1 -7.34 2.20 13.20
CA TYR A 1 -7.00 3.13 12.11
C TYR A 1 -7.31 2.43 10.80
N VAL A 2 -8.27 2.95 10.05
CA VAL A 2 -8.61 2.43 8.72
C VAL A 2 -7.81 3.28 7.75
N CYS A 3 -6.88 2.67 7.02
CA CYS A 3 -6.08 3.37 6.03
C CYS A 3 -6.79 3.24 4.68
N SER A 4 -7.29 4.34 4.13
CA SER A 4 -8.00 4.34 2.85
C SER A 4 -7.06 4.43 1.65
N VAL A 5 -5.77 4.72 1.87
CA VAL A 5 -4.78 5.02 0.84
C VAL A 5 -3.45 4.32 1.13
N HIS A 6 -2.71 3.88 0.11
CA HIS A 6 -1.34 3.40 0.25
C HIS A 6 -0.41 4.55 0.72
N VAL A 7 0.44 4.29 1.71
CA VAL A 7 1.39 5.28 2.24
C VAL A 7 2.81 4.73 2.23
N TYR A 8 3.75 5.47 1.68
CA TYR A 8 5.16 5.07 1.59
C TYR A 8 6.10 6.15 2.15
N SER A 9 7.19 5.70 2.78
CA SER A 9 8.14 6.56 3.52
C SER A 9 9.39 6.96 2.73
N SER A 10 9.74 6.23 1.66
CA SER A 10 10.89 6.54 0.81
C SER A 10 10.48 6.86 -0.63
N ARG A 11 11.17 7.83 -1.22
CA ARG A 11 11.00 8.23 -2.62
C ARG A 11 11.54 7.21 -3.62
N ASP A 12 12.43 6.33 -3.20
CA ASP A 12 13.14 5.41 -4.10
C ASP A 12 12.23 4.30 -4.66
N TYR A 13 11.05 4.12 -4.07
CA TYR A 13 10.07 3.13 -4.49
C TYR A 13 9.13 3.61 -5.61
N PHE A 14 9.20 4.88 -6.03
CA PHE A 14 8.27 5.43 -7.02
C PHE A 14 8.85 5.43 -8.43
N ASP A 15 8.14 4.79 -9.37
CA ASP A 15 8.52 4.76 -10.79
C ASP A 15 8.19 6.06 -11.53
N THR A 16 7.09 6.72 -11.16
CA THR A 16 6.59 7.92 -11.83
C THR A 16 6.08 8.94 -10.84
N ILE A 17 6.53 10.19 -11.02
CA ILE A 17 6.16 11.33 -10.19
C ILE A 17 5.18 12.20 -10.98
N GLN A 18 3.92 12.25 -10.53
CA GLN A 18 2.95 13.24 -11.01
C GLN A 18 2.67 14.24 -9.88
N GLU A 19 3.30 15.40 -9.91
CA GLU A 19 3.11 16.42 -8.88
C GLU A 19 1.68 16.97 -8.91
N CYS A 20 0.85 16.49 -7.99
CA CYS A 20 -0.40 17.16 -7.62
C CYS A 20 -0.21 17.68 -6.20
N LYS A 21 -0.39 18.99 -5.97
CA LYS A 21 -0.54 19.52 -4.60
C LYS A 21 -1.84 18.92 -4.03
N ALA A 22 -1.71 17.90 -3.17
CA ALA A 22 -2.82 16.99 -2.87
C ALA A 22 -3.15 16.87 -1.38
N GLY A 23 -3.24 18.00 -0.68
CA GLY A 23 -3.89 18.08 0.64
C GLY A 23 -3.08 17.54 1.82
N VAL A 24 -3.78 17.28 2.92
CA VAL A 24 -3.22 16.92 4.23
C VAL A 24 -3.84 15.61 4.70
N VAL A 25 -3.02 14.68 5.18
CA VAL A 25 -3.47 13.40 5.76
C VAL A 25 -3.39 13.47 7.28
N SER A 26 -4.46 13.05 7.95
CA SER A 26 -4.45 12.79 9.38
C SER A 26 -3.88 11.40 9.66
N LEU A 27 -2.85 11.37 10.49
CA LEU A 27 -2.22 10.15 10.98
C LEU A 27 -3.01 9.59 12.17
N GLY A 28 -2.66 8.36 12.57
CA GLY A 28 -3.34 7.70 13.68
C GLY A 28 -3.20 8.46 15.00
N ASP A 29 -2.09 9.13 15.22
CA ASP A 29 -1.85 9.97 16.40
C ASP A 29 -2.51 11.35 16.34
N ARG A 30 -3.43 11.58 15.38
CA ARG A 30 -4.10 12.87 15.09
C ARG A 30 -3.17 13.96 14.58
N SER A 31 -1.89 13.68 14.37
CA SER A 31 -1.01 14.61 13.67
C SER A 31 -1.39 14.68 12.19
N THR A 32 -0.97 15.76 11.55
CA THR A 32 -1.18 15.98 10.12
C THR A 32 0.14 15.97 9.36
N CYS A 33 0.09 15.48 8.12
CA CYS A 33 1.22 15.52 7.19
C CYS A 33 0.77 15.98 5.82
N ASP A 34 1.59 16.81 5.17
CA ASP A 34 1.37 17.24 3.81
C ASP A 34 1.56 16.07 2.84
N VAL A 35 0.63 15.92 1.92
CA VAL A 35 0.74 14.99 0.80
C VAL A 35 1.53 15.67 -0.31
N ILE A 36 2.74 15.18 -0.55
CA ILE A 36 3.65 15.73 -1.57
C ILE A 36 3.19 15.35 -3.00
N GLY A 37 2.30 14.37 -3.13
CA GLY A 37 1.59 14.01 -4.36
C GLY A 37 1.11 12.56 -4.37
N THR A 38 0.29 12.21 -5.36
CA THR A 38 -0.08 10.83 -5.68
C THR A 38 0.94 10.19 -6.60
N ARG A 39 1.30 8.94 -6.32
CA ARG A 39 2.35 8.22 -7.03
C ARG A 39 1.91 6.81 -7.41
N THR A 40 2.72 6.21 -8.27
CA THR A 40 2.64 4.80 -8.62
C THR A 40 3.89 4.10 -8.08
N VAL A 41 3.71 3.00 -7.35
CA VAL A 41 4.78 2.16 -6.80
C VAL A 41 4.65 0.78 -7.41
N LYS A 42 5.75 0.22 -7.91
CA LYS A 42 5.85 -1.21 -8.20
C LYS A 42 6.41 -1.93 -6.98
N ILE A 43 5.71 -2.97 -6.55
CA ILE A 43 6.18 -3.88 -5.50
C ILE A 43 6.47 -5.21 -6.16
N LYS A 44 7.69 -5.72 -5.96
CA LYS A 44 8.05 -7.08 -6.37
C LYS A 44 7.90 -8.02 -5.18
N MET A 45 7.04 -9.02 -5.34
CA MET A 45 6.80 -10.05 -4.34
C MET A 45 7.92 -11.11 -4.34
N PHE A 46 7.95 -11.95 -3.30
CA PHE A 46 8.97 -13.01 -3.14
C PHE A 46 9.00 -14.02 -4.30
N ASP A 47 7.87 -14.22 -4.98
CA ASP A 47 7.71 -15.10 -6.15
C ASP A 47 8.04 -14.40 -7.48
N GLY A 48 8.48 -13.14 -7.43
CA GLY A 48 8.85 -12.34 -8.59
C GLY A 48 7.70 -11.60 -9.25
N VAL A 49 6.45 -11.78 -8.79
CA VAL A 49 5.29 -11.03 -9.31
C VAL A 49 5.45 -9.55 -8.97
N VAL A 50 5.33 -8.70 -9.99
CA VAL A 50 5.38 -7.24 -9.82
C VAL A 50 3.96 -6.69 -9.85
N CYS A 51 3.53 -6.09 -8.76
CA CYS A 51 2.24 -5.43 -8.62
C CYS A 51 2.41 -3.91 -8.64
N THR A 52 1.59 -3.22 -9.43
CA THR A 52 1.59 -1.75 -9.52
C THR A 52 0.49 -1.17 -8.63
N LEU A 53 0.90 -0.55 -7.53
CA LEU A 53 0.03 0.27 -6.69
C LEU A 53 -0.06 1.67 -7.30
N GLY A 54 -1.27 2.19 -7.47
CA GLY A 54 -1.49 3.57 -7.90
C GLY A 54 -2.21 4.34 -6.79
N VAL A 55 -2.12 5.67 -6.84
CA VAL A 55 -2.64 6.54 -5.77
C VAL A 55 -1.94 6.26 -4.44
N VAL A 56 -0.60 6.29 -4.46
CA VAL A 56 0.25 6.17 -3.27
C VAL A 56 0.61 7.56 -2.75
N MET A 57 0.44 7.79 -1.46
CA MET A 57 0.86 9.02 -0.79
C MET A 57 2.27 8.85 -0.23
N TYR A 58 3.15 9.80 -0.54
CA TYR A 58 4.44 9.89 0.12
C TYR A 58 4.30 10.72 1.40
N VAL A 59 4.60 10.11 2.55
CA VAL A 59 4.55 10.76 3.87
C VAL A 59 5.85 10.52 4.59
N SER A 60 6.68 11.57 4.71
CA SER A 60 8.02 11.47 5.29
C SER A 60 8.04 11.16 6.79
N LYS A 61 6.95 11.42 7.52
CA LYS A 61 6.84 11.14 8.97
C LYS A 61 6.42 9.71 9.30
N ILE A 62 6.14 8.86 8.31
CA ILE A 62 5.80 7.46 8.52
C ILE A 62 7.06 6.61 8.40
N HIS A 63 7.22 5.64 9.31
CA HIS A 63 8.39 4.73 9.33
C HIS A 63 8.19 3.45 8.52
N GLU A 64 6.95 2.99 8.35
CA GLU A 64 6.62 1.73 7.67
C GLU A 64 5.66 1.99 6.52
N ASN A 65 5.83 1.28 5.40
CA ASN A 65 4.92 1.41 4.27
C ASN A 65 3.58 0.72 4.57
N TYR A 66 2.47 1.40 4.31
CA TYR A 66 1.12 0.87 4.48
C TYR A 66 0.45 0.64 3.14
N VAL A 67 -0.15 -0.54 2.98
CA VAL A 67 -0.89 -0.89 1.78
C VAL A 67 -2.37 -1.02 2.15
N SER A 68 -3.20 -0.13 1.61
CA SER A 68 -4.66 -0.22 1.78
C SER A 68 -5.24 -1.40 0.99
N VAL A 69 -5.98 -2.27 1.67
CA VAL A 69 -6.73 -3.37 1.02
C VAL A 69 -7.92 -2.83 0.23
N SER A 70 -8.56 -1.73 0.67
CA SER A 70 -9.75 -1.18 0.00
C SER A 70 -9.46 -0.61 -1.38
N GLN A 71 -8.22 -0.16 -1.65
CA GLN A 71 -7.81 0.31 -2.98
C GLN A 71 -7.61 -0.82 -4.00
N PHE A 72 -7.50 -2.06 -3.53
CA PHE A 72 -7.52 -3.23 -4.42
C PHE A 72 -8.93 -3.69 -4.72
N ASP A 73 -9.84 -3.59 -3.76
CA ASP A 73 -11.25 -3.90 -3.94
C ASP A 73 -11.87 -3.03 -5.06
N SER A 74 -11.51 -1.74 -5.10
CA SER A 74 -11.90 -0.84 -6.19
C SER A 74 -11.30 -1.16 -7.57
N ARG A 75 -10.35 -2.09 -7.64
CA ARG A 75 -9.70 -2.56 -8.88
C ARG A 75 -10.15 -3.97 -9.28
N ASN A 76 -11.33 -4.40 -8.81
CA ASN A 76 -11.84 -5.76 -9.03
C ASN A 76 -10.89 -6.86 -8.51
N CYS A 77 -10.05 -6.54 -7.52
CA CYS A 77 -9.20 -7.55 -6.89
C CYS A 77 -9.91 -8.11 -5.67
N ARG A 78 -9.90 -9.44 -5.54
CA ARG A 78 -10.45 -10.14 -4.39
C ARG A 78 -9.41 -10.21 -3.28
N SER A 79 -9.78 -9.79 -2.08
CA SER A 79 -8.99 -10.08 -0.88
C SER A 79 -9.49 -11.35 -0.19
N THR A 80 -8.57 -12.18 0.28
CA THR A 80 -8.89 -13.36 1.10
C THR A 80 -8.01 -13.37 2.33
N VAL A 81 -8.61 -13.67 3.49
CA VAL A 81 -7.89 -13.85 4.74
C VAL A 81 -8.19 -15.25 5.26
N ASP A 82 -7.16 -16.07 5.41
CA ASP A 82 -7.29 -17.44 5.91
C ASP A 82 -6.04 -17.84 6.69
N GLY A 83 -6.21 -18.48 7.85
CA GLY A 83 -5.09 -18.95 8.68
C GLY A 83 -4.07 -17.87 9.08
N GLY A 84 -4.46 -16.59 9.11
CA GLY A 84 -3.52 -15.48 9.36
C GLY A 84 -2.69 -15.06 8.14
N VAL A 85 -3.04 -15.53 6.94
CA VAL A 85 -2.45 -15.10 5.67
C VAL A 85 -3.47 -14.25 4.93
N ILE A 86 -3.04 -13.08 4.45
CA ILE A 86 -3.81 -12.28 3.50
C ILE A 86 -3.28 -12.51 2.09
N LYS A 87 -4.19 -12.61 1.12
CA LYS A 87 -3.88 -12.60 -0.31
C LYS A 87 -4.77 -11.58 -1.01
N ILE A 88 -4.19 -10.88 -1.98
CA ILE A 88 -4.91 -10.04 -2.92
C ILE A 88 -4.78 -10.67 -4.29
N ILE A 89 -5.92 -10.97 -4.90
CA ILE A 89 -6.02 -11.83 -6.08
C ILE A 89 -6.69 -11.03 -7.20
N SER A 90 -6.08 -11.01 -8.39
CA SER A 90 -6.68 -10.48 -9.61
C SER A 90 -6.86 -11.61 -10.61
N GLY A 91 -8.11 -11.96 -10.90
CA GLY A 91 -8.44 -13.18 -11.66
C GLY A 91 -7.90 -14.44 -10.95
N TYR A 92 -6.93 -15.11 -11.57
CA TYR A 92 -6.26 -16.30 -11.03
C TYR A 92 -4.89 -16.01 -10.40
N MET A 93 -4.41 -14.76 -10.47
CA MET A 93 -3.06 -14.39 -10.02
C MET A 93 -3.10 -13.78 -8.62
N VAL A 94 -2.18 -14.22 -7.75
CA VAL A 94 -1.93 -13.59 -6.45
C VAL A 94 -0.99 -12.42 -6.69
N LEU A 95 -1.48 -11.19 -6.48
CA LEU A 95 -0.70 -9.95 -6.64
C LEU A 95 0.09 -9.62 -5.39
N VAL A 96 -0.50 -9.89 -4.22
CA VAL A 96 0.05 -9.55 -2.92
C VAL A 96 -0.23 -10.70 -1.97
N LYS A 97 0.76 -11.07 -1.19
CA LYS A 97 0.62 -12.01 -0.08
C LYS A 97 1.21 -11.38 1.17
N GLY A 98 0.61 -11.61 2.32
CA GLY A 98 1.17 -11.18 3.60
C GLY A 98 0.78 -12.07 4.75
N ARG A 99 1.53 -11.97 5.85
CA ARG A 99 1.31 -12.75 7.08
C ARG A 99 0.95 -11.83 8.22
N LYS A 100 0.00 -12.28 9.04
CA LYS A 100 -0.46 -11.54 10.20
C LYS A 100 0.69 -11.36 11.18
N TYR A 101 0.94 -10.11 11.53
CA TYR A 101 1.86 -9.71 12.58
C TYR A 101 1.12 -8.74 13.50
N ARG A 102 0.85 -9.19 14.73
CA ARG A 102 0.00 -8.49 15.71
C ARG A 102 -1.39 -8.16 15.12
N LYS A 103 -1.64 -6.89 14.80
CA LYS A 103 -2.91 -6.38 14.26
C LYS A 103 -2.83 -6.02 12.76
N LEU A 104 -1.68 -6.20 12.12
CA LEU A 104 -1.41 -5.88 10.73
C LEU A 104 -0.94 -7.11 9.95
N TYR A 105 -0.70 -6.97 8.65
CA TYR A 105 -0.09 -7.99 7.81
C TYR A 105 1.22 -7.46 7.22
N LEU A 106 2.31 -8.22 7.41
CA LEU A 106 3.59 -7.97 6.75
C LEU A 106 3.57 -8.64 5.39
N LEU A 107 3.99 -7.94 4.34
CA LEU A 107 4.01 -8.50 2.99
C LEU A 107 5.10 -9.58 2.86
N ASP A 108 4.77 -10.67 2.18
CA ASP A 108 5.73 -11.68 1.74
C ASP A 108 6.44 -11.11 0.49
N GLY A 109 7.40 -10.21 0.69
CA GLY A 109 8.13 -9.54 -0.39
C GLY A 109 8.22 -8.03 -0.20
N SER A 110 9.33 -7.49 -0.73
CA SER A 110 9.97 -6.18 -0.44
C SER A 110 10.31 -5.94 1.03
#